data_AF-A0AAV0VZS5-F1
#
_entry.id   AF-A0AAV0VZS5-F1
#
_cell.length_a   1.000
_cell.length_b   1.000
_cell.length_c   1.000
_cell.angle_alpha   90.00
_cell.angle_beta   90.00
_cell.angle_gamma   90.00
#
_symmetry.space_group_name_H-M   'P 1'
#
loop_
_entity.id
_entity.type
_entity.pdbx_description
1 polymer ?
#
loop_
_entity_poly.entity_id
_entity_poly.type
_entity_poly.pdbx_seq_one_letter_code
_entity_poly.pdbx_strand_id
1 'polypeptide(L)'
;MVDKHGNDSRYFYVERLDKDPLLPIIKRECEGGSVIHSDEWPSYRCLTSEGFIHETVNHQENYVDPLTGAHTQGVERSWLDAKISILKKKRGVPIHMLQSHLDQYCWKMWRKSQPDLFIAFLEDMRATYIINDD
;
A
#
# COMPACT_ATOMS: atom_id res chain seq x y z
N MET A 1 -1.57 -0.10 0.92
CA MET A 1 -2.02 1.29 0.77
C MET A 1 -1.66 1.72 -0.64
N VAL A 2 -2.59 2.32 -1.37
CA VAL A 2 -2.38 2.75 -2.76
C VAL A 2 -2.95 4.15 -2.85
N ASP A 3 -2.21 5.08 -3.45
CA ASP A 3 -2.77 6.41 -3.69
C ASP A 3 -3.89 6.35 -4.75
N LYS A 4 -4.78 7.34 -4.73
CA LYS A 4 -5.94 7.38 -5.63
C LYS A 4 -5.56 7.44 -7.12
N HIS A 5 -4.38 7.95 -7.43
CA HIS A 5 -3.88 8.09 -8.80
C HIS A 5 -3.11 6.84 -9.28
N GLY A 6 -2.90 5.86 -8.41
CA GLY A 6 -2.10 4.67 -8.69
C GLY A 6 -0.61 4.95 -8.93
N ASN A 7 -0.09 6.07 -8.43
CA ASN A 7 1.30 6.48 -8.64
C ASN A 7 2.25 5.88 -7.59
N ASP A 8 1.75 5.65 -6.39
CA ASP A 8 2.43 5.09 -5.24
C ASP A 8 1.59 3.96 -4.63
N SER A 9 2.28 2.90 -4.24
CA SER A 9 1.71 1.76 -3.56
C SER A 9 2.70 1.24 -2.54
N ARG A 10 2.23 0.94 -1.34
CA ARG A 10 3.02 0.40 -0.23
C ARG A 10 2.30 -0.78 0.37
N TYR A 11 3.00 -1.90 0.52
CA TYR A 11 2.45 -3.12 1.10
C TYR A 11 3.24 -3.50 2.35
N PHE A 12 2.51 -3.93 3.37
CA PHE A 12 3.07 -4.32 4.64
C PHE A 12 2.62 -5.74 4.95
N TYR A 13 3.59 -6.63 5.17
CA TYR A 13 3.34 -7.92 5.75
C TYR A 13 3.00 -7.73 7.23
N VAL A 14 1.84 -8.24 7.62
CA VAL A 14 1.37 -8.25 8.99
C VAL A 14 0.87 -9.65 9.32
N GLU A 15 1.31 -10.19 10.46
CA GLU A 15 0.92 -11.54 10.88
C GLU A 15 -0.55 -11.60 11.30
N ARG A 16 -1.06 -10.51 11.86
CA ARG A 16 -2.45 -10.34 12.27
C ARG A 16 -3.00 -9.04 11.71
N LEU A 17 -4.31 -9.04 11.45
CA LEU A 17 -5.02 -7.95 10.80
C LEU A 17 -6.03 -7.28 11.75
N ASP A 18 -5.74 -7.36 13.05
CA ASP A 18 -6.38 -6.61 14.11
C ASP A 18 -6.01 -5.12 14.06
N LYS A 19 -6.76 -4.29 14.82
CA LYS A 19 -6.52 -2.85 14.93
C LYS A 19 -5.08 -2.54 15.35
N ASP A 20 -4.56 -3.29 16.32
CA ASP A 20 -3.29 -3.00 17.01
C ASP A 20 -2.07 -2.95 16.08
N PRO A 21 -1.86 -3.90 15.15
CA PRO A 21 -0.78 -3.79 14.17
C PRO A 21 -1.10 -2.85 13.00
N LEU A 22 -2.37 -2.69 12.62
CA LEU A 22 -2.73 -1.91 11.43
C LEU A 22 -2.68 -0.40 11.67
N LEU A 23 -3.22 0.07 12.80
CA LEU A 23 -3.35 1.49 13.08
C LEU A 23 -2.00 2.24 13.12
N PRO A 24 -0.93 1.72 13.76
CA PRO A 24 0.38 2.37 13.74
C PRO A 24 0.94 2.51 12.32
N ILE A 25 0.73 1.50 11.46
CA ILE A 25 1.16 1.55 10.06
C ILE A 25 0.37 2.64 9.32
N ILE A 26 -0.96 2.67 9.47
CA ILE A 26 -1.79 3.70 8.82
C ILE A 26 -1.38 5.11 9.24
N LYS A 27 -1.16 5.35 10.54
CA LYS A 27 -0.71 6.67 11.04
C LYS A 27 0.69 7.07 10.55
N ARG A 28 1.56 6.10 10.29
CA ARG A 28 2.91 6.35 9.77
C ARG A 28 2.86 6.70 8.27
N GLU A 29 2.00 6.05 7.52
CA GLU A 29 1.99 6.13 6.05
C GLU A 29 0.99 7.15 5.50
N CYS A 30 -0.07 7.45 6.25
CA CYS A 30 -1.11 8.39 5.85
C CYS A 30 -1.00 9.66 6.69
N GLU A 31 -1.01 10.81 6.01
CA GLU A 31 -1.06 12.11 6.67
C GLU A 31 -2.38 12.27 7.43
N GLY A 32 -2.34 12.88 8.62
CA GLY A 32 -3.54 13.15 9.41
C GLY A 32 -4.55 13.99 8.63
N GLY A 33 -5.85 13.70 8.76
CA GLY A 33 -6.90 14.36 7.98
C GLY A 33 -7.07 13.82 6.56
N SER A 34 -6.24 12.86 6.12
CA SER A 34 -6.42 12.20 4.81
C SER A 34 -7.78 11.49 4.71
N VAL A 35 -8.30 11.43 3.48
CA VAL A 35 -9.44 10.57 3.13
C VAL A 35 -8.92 9.15 2.88
N ILE A 36 -9.42 8.18 3.64
CA ILE A 36 -9.09 6.76 3.50
C ILE A 36 -10.32 6.03 2.98
N HIS A 37 -10.18 5.37 1.83
CA HIS A 37 -11.19 4.46 1.30
C HIS A 37 -10.85 3.03 1.72
N SER A 38 -11.79 2.33 2.37
CA SER A 38 -11.64 0.90 2.69
C SER A 38 -12.95 0.14 2.60
N ASP A 39 -12.88 -1.18 2.78
CA ASP A 39 -14.06 -1.97 3.10
C ASP A 39 -14.51 -1.71 4.56
N GLU A 40 -15.66 -2.29 4.95
CA GLU A 40 -16.24 -2.14 6.28
C GLU A 40 -15.61 -3.07 7.35
N TRP A 41 -14.33 -3.43 7.20
CA TRP A 41 -13.71 -4.34 8.12
C TRP A 41 -13.58 -3.74 9.54
N PRO A 42 -13.93 -4.45 10.63
CA PRO A 42 -13.97 -3.88 11.98
C PRO A 42 -12.70 -3.18 12.46
N SER A 43 -11.52 -3.61 12.02
CA SER A 43 -10.24 -3.00 12.38
C SER A 43 -10.13 -1.54 11.92
N TYR A 44 -10.82 -1.15 10.84
CA TYR A 44 -10.81 0.21 10.30
C TYR A 44 -11.84 1.15 10.92
N ARG A 45 -12.79 0.64 11.72
CA ARG A 45 -13.85 1.49 12.34
C ARG A 45 -13.32 2.58 13.27
N CYS A 46 -12.06 2.48 13.70
CA CYS A 46 -11.42 3.48 14.54
C CYS A 46 -10.89 4.69 13.75
N LEU A 47 -10.77 4.62 12.41
CA LEU A 47 -10.07 5.64 11.62
C LEU A 47 -10.64 7.04 11.80
N THR A 48 -11.96 7.19 11.89
CA THR A 48 -12.61 8.47 12.17
C THR A 48 -12.21 9.05 13.52
N SER A 49 -12.15 8.23 14.57
CA SER A 49 -11.70 8.68 15.91
C SER A 49 -10.21 9.01 15.97
N GLU A 50 -9.43 8.49 15.03
CA GLU A 50 -7.99 8.71 14.93
C GLU A 50 -7.64 9.92 14.04
N GLY A 51 -8.66 10.66 13.56
CA GLY A 51 -8.49 11.92 12.82
C GLY A 51 -8.48 11.77 11.30
N PHE A 52 -8.88 10.62 10.75
CA PHE A 52 -9.01 10.43 9.30
C PHE A 52 -10.46 10.63 8.83
N ILE A 53 -10.63 11.00 7.57
CA ILE A 53 -11.95 10.96 6.91
C ILE A 53 -12.10 9.54 6.34
N HIS A 54 -12.94 8.72 6.97
CA HIS A 54 -13.10 7.33 6.58
C HIS A 54 -14.33 7.17 5.69
N GLU A 55 -14.10 6.88 4.41
CA GLU A 55 -15.17 6.54 3.46
C GLU A 55 -15.11 5.03 3.18
N THR A 56 -16.26 4.36 3.28
CA THR A 56 -16.34 2.90 3.18
C THR A 56 -17.19 2.45 2.03
N VAL A 57 -16.93 1.24 1.55
CA VAL A 57 -17.82 0.52 0.63
C VAL A 57 -18.21 -0.83 1.23
N ASN A 58 -19.51 -1.11 1.26
CA ASN A 58 -20.03 -2.42 1.62
C ASN A 58 -20.08 -3.31 0.37
N HIS A 59 -19.12 -4.23 0.25
CA HIS A 59 -19.00 -5.13 -0.90
C HIS A 59 -20.12 -6.18 -1.03
N GLN A 60 -20.98 -6.35 -0.02
CA GLN A 60 -22.16 -7.21 -0.15
C GLN A 60 -23.28 -6.50 -0.92
N GLU A 61 -23.34 -5.18 -0.81
CA GLU A 61 -24.40 -4.35 -1.38
C GLU A 61 -23.95 -3.64 -2.67
N ASN A 62 -22.73 -3.10 -2.69
CA ASN A 62 -22.26 -2.19 -3.73
C ASN A 62 -20.77 -2.38 -4.07
N TYR A 63 -20.39 -2.08 -5.31
CA TYR A 63 -18.98 -1.97 -5.73
C TYR A 63 -18.42 -0.55 -5.64
N VAL A 64 -19.32 0.44 -5.59
CA VAL A 64 -19.05 1.86 -5.40
C VAL A 64 -20.15 2.36 -4.46
N ASP A 65 -19.78 2.98 -3.35
CA ASP A 65 -20.77 3.54 -2.43
C ASP A 65 -21.59 4.65 -3.13
N PRO A 66 -22.93 4.56 -3.15
CA PRO A 66 -23.75 5.47 -3.93
C PRO A 66 -23.84 6.89 -3.36
N LEU A 67 -23.48 7.08 -2.08
CA LEU A 67 -23.58 8.38 -1.40
C LEU A 67 -22.28 9.18 -1.52
N THR A 68 -21.16 8.51 -1.27
CA THR A 68 -19.81 9.11 -1.21
C THR A 68 -19.03 8.91 -2.51
N GLY A 69 -19.39 7.89 -3.31
CA GLY A 69 -18.60 7.47 -4.46
C GLY A 69 -17.36 6.64 -4.07
N ALA A 70 -17.23 6.25 -2.80
CA ALA A 70 -16.08 5.49 -2.33
C ALA A 70 -16.01 4.10 -2.96
N HIS A 71 -14.81 3.69 -3.33
CA HIS A 71 -14.53 2.36 -3.87
C HIS A 71 -13.08 1.97 -3.63
N THR A 72 -12.81 0.67 -3.58
CA THR A 72 -11.49 0.07 -3.29
C THR A 72 -10.86 -0.64 -4.50
N GLN A 73 -11.49 -0.57 -5.67
CA GLN A 73 -11.09 -1.30 -6.89
C GLN A 73 -9.62 -1.12 -7.29
N GLY A 74 -9.09 0.10 -7.16
CA GLY A 74 -7.67 0.37 -7.45
C GLY A 74 -6.73 -0.39 -6.52
N VAL A 75 -7.07 -0.47 -5.23
CA VAL A 75 -6.32 -1.25 -4.23
C VAL A 75 -6.39 -2.74 -4.55
N GLU A 76 -7.58 -3.25 -4.85
CA GLU A 76 -7.80 -4.66 -5.19
C GLU A 76 -7.01 -5.07 -6.44
N ARG A 77 -7.07 -4.25 -7.49
CA ARG A 77 -6.34 -4.50 -8.73
C ARG A 77 -4.84 -4.48 -8.52
N SER A 78 -4.34 -3.45 -7.84
CA SER A 78 -2.91 -3.32 -7.54
C SER A 78 -2.39 -4.52 -6.73
N TRP A 79 -3.17 -4.96 -5.73
CA TRP A 79 -2.85 -6.16 -4.95
C TRP A 79 -2.85 -7.45 -5.77
N LEU A 80 -3.79 -7.60 -6.72
CA LEU A 80 -3.80 -8.74 -7.64
C LEU A 80 -2.50 -8.79 -8.47
N ASP A 81 -2.06 -7.66 -9.01
CA ASP A 81 -0.84 -7.58 -9.81
C ASP A 81 0.41 -7.91 -8.98
N ALA A 82 0.48 -7.42 -7.73
CA ALA A 82 1.54 -7.77 -6.77
C ALA A 82 1.59 -9.27 -6.47
N LYS A 83 0.43 -9.88 -6.17
CA LYS A 83 0.32 -11.34 -5.92
C LYS A 83 0.80 -12.17 -7.11
N ILE A 84 0.43 -11.77 -8.33
CA ILE A 84 0.88 -12.47 -9.54
C ILE A 84 2.40 -12.34 -9.69
N SER A 85 2.94 -11.14 -9.51
CA SER A 85 4.37 -10.88 -9.66
C SER A 85 5.23 -11.61 -8.63
N ILE A 86 4.77 -11.69 -7.37
CA ILE A 86 5.54 -12.27 -6.27
C ILE A 86 5.20 -13.75 -6.10
N LEU A 87 3.95 -14.08 -5.77
CA LEU A 87 3.58 -15.42 -5.31
C LEU A 87 3.55 -16.45 -6.44
N LYS A 88 3.16 -16.05 -7.65
CA LYS A 88 3.11 -17.00 -8.79
C LYS A 88 4.47 -17.22 -9.44
N LYS A 89 5.32 -16.19 -9.51
CA LYS A 89 6.62 -16.25 -10.19
C LYS A 89 7.77 -16.65 -9.26
N LYS A 90 7.68 -16.37 -7.95
CA LYS A 90 8.74 -16.66 -6.96
C LYS A 90 8.32 -17.77 -5.98
N ARG A 91 7.92 -18.93 -6.51
CA ARG A 91 7.48 -20.08 -5.70
C ARG A 91 8.62 -20.58 -4.81
N GLY A 92 8.30 -20.94 -3.56
CA GLY A 92 9.27 -21.53 -2.60
C GLY A 92 10.11 -20.51 -1.82
N VAL A 93 9.89 -19.21 -1.99
CA VAL A 93 10.55 -18.18 -1.19
C VAL A 93 10.05 -18.24 0.26
N PRO A 94 10.96 -18.23 1.26
CA PRO A 94 10.58 -18.16 2.67
C PRO A 94 9.74 -16.93 3.00
N ILE A 95 8.76 -17.08 3.90
CA ILE A 95 7.83 -16.00 4.28
C ILE A 95 8.53 -14.77 4.86
N HIS A 96 9.67 -14.94 5.56
CA HIS A 96 10.43 -13.82 6.11
C HIS A 96 11.01 -12.87 5.05
N MET A 97 11.12 -13.31 3.79
CA MET A 97 11.53 -12.46 2.67
C MET A 97 10.36 -11.73 2.01
N LEU A 98 9.11 -12.04 2.36
CA LEU A 98 7.93 -11.52 1.68
C LEU A 98 7.88 -9.99 1.69
N GLN A 99 8.21 -9.34 2.82
CA GLN A 99 8.26 -7.88 2.92
C GLN A 99 9.25 -7.31 1.89
N SER A 100 10.48 -7.82 1.83
CA SER A 100 11.49 -7.32 0.87
C SER A 100 11.05 -7.46 -0.60
N HIS A 101 10.25 -8.49 -0.92
CA HIS A 101 9.70 -8.66 -2.26
C HIS A 101 8.54 -7.72 -2.56
N LEU A 102 7.73 -7.40 -1.56
CA LEU A 102 6.71 -6.37 -1.65
C LEU A 102 7.36 -5.00 -1.86
N ASP A 103 8.39 -4.66 -1.09
CA ASP A 103 9.13 -3.40 -1.22
C ASP A 103 9.76 -3.26 -2.60
N GLN A 104 10.44 -4.33 -3.07
CA GLN A 104 10.99 -4.37 -4.42
C GLN A 104 9.91 -4.18 -5.50
N TYR A 105 8.74 -4.78 -5.31
CA TYR A 105 7.61 -4.63 -6.24
C TYR A 105 7.11 -3.18 -6.27
N CYS A 106 6.85 -2.59 -5.10
CA CYS A 106 6.43 -1.20 -4.96
C CYS A 106 7.41 -0.24 -5.62
N TRP A 107 8.71 -0.41 -5.36
CA TRP A 107 9.77 0.40 -5.98
C TRP A 107 9.77 0.29 -7.51
N LYS A 108 9.62 -0.93 -8.07
CA LYS A 108 9.50 -1.12 -9.53
C LYS A 108 8.27 -0.43 -10.11
N MET A 109 7.16 -0.43 -9.40
CA MET A 109 5.94 0.24 -9.85
C MET A 109 6.10 1.76 -9.83
N TRP A 110 6.76 2.30 -8.80
CA TRP A 110 7.10 3.72 -8.72
C TRP A 110 8.05 4.15 -9.85
N ARG A 111 9.03 3.29 -10.17
CA ARG A 111 10.01 3.50 -11.25
C ARG A 111 9.57 2.92 -12.61
N LYS A 112 8.28 2.64 -12.82
CA LYS A 112 7.78 1.96 -14.05
C LYS A 112 8.08 2.69 -15.36
N SER A 113 8.27 4.00 -15.31
CA SER A 113 8.60 4.84 -16.48
C SER A 113 10.10 4.90 -16.77
N GLN A 114 10.94 4.37 -15.88
CA GLN A 114 12.38 4.40 -16.07
C GLN A 114 12.80 3.37 -17.12
N PRO A 115 13.64 3.76 -18.10
CA PRO A 115 14.08 2.86 -19.15
C PRO A 115 15.03 1.78 -18.63
N ASP A 116 15.83 2.13 -17.61
CA ASP A 116 16.78 1.22 -16.96
C ASP A 116 16.58 1.27 -15.44
N LEU A 117 16.05 0.18 -14.90
CA LEU A 117 15.80 0.04 -13.46
C LEU A 117 17.11 -0.08 -12.66
N PHE A 118 18.18 -0.61 -13.23
CA PHE A 118 19.45 -0.69 -12.51
C PHE A 118 20.03 0.71 -12.29
N ILE A 119 20.01 1.56 -13.31
CA ILE A 119 20.45 2.97 -13.17
C ILE A 119 19.54 3.72 -12.19
N ALA A 120 18.22 3.59 -12.33
CA ALA A 120 17.28 4.20 -11.39
C ALA A 120 17.54 3.77 -9.93
N PHE A 121 17.89 2.51 -9.71
CA PHE A 121 18.25 2.01 -8.39
C PHE A 121 19.51 2.67 -7.83
N LEU A 122 20.56 2.81 -8.65
CA LEU A 122 21.80 3.47 -8.22
C LEU A 122 21.57 4.96 -7.92
N GLU A 123 20.73 5.64 -8.71
CA GLU A 123 20.33 7.03 -8.45
C GLU A 123 19.53 7.17 -7.15
N ASP A 124 18.60 6.23 -6.89
CA ASP A 124 17.83 6.18 -5.64
C ASP A 124 18.70 5.92 -4.42
N MET A 125 19.63 4.98 -4.52
CA MET A 125 20.64 4.76 -3.48
C MET A 125 21.45 6.03 -3.23
N ARG A 126 21.94 6.66 -4.30
CA ARG A 126 22.70 7.91 -4.20
C ARG A 126 21.90 9.00 -3.49
N ALA A 127 20.64 9.20 -3.85
CA ALA A 127 19.78 10.21 -3.23
C ALA A 127 19.46 9.91 -1.76
N THR A 128 19.40 8.63 -1.39
CA THR A 128 19.08 8.20 -0.02
C THR A 128 20.28 8.33 0.92
N TYR A 129 21.49 8.07 0.43
CA TYR A 129 22.70 7.98 1.27
C TYR A 129 23.66 9.19 1.15
N ILE A 130 23.35 10.20 0.32
CA ILE A 130 24.12 11.46 0.27
C ILE A 130 23.32 12.58 0.95
N ILE A 131 23.21 12.54 2.28
CA ILE A 131 23.20 13.69 3.20
C ILE A 131 23.60 13.12 4.56
N ASN A 132 24.88 13.24 4.92
CA ASN A 132 25.43 13.29 6.29
C ASN A 132 26.96 13.34 6.15
N ASP A 133 27.46 14.37 5.47
CA ASP A 133 28.83 14.85 5.68
C ASP A 133 28.70 16.11 6.54
N ASP A 134 28.58 15.90 7.86
CA ASP A 134 28.87 16.87 8.92
C ASP A 134 30.01 16.31 9.78
#